data_AF-A0A9X5XIH1-F1
#
_entry.id   AF-A0A9X5XIH1-F1
#
_cell.length_a   1.000
_cell.length_b   1.000
_cell.length_c   1.000
_cell.angle_alpha   90.00
_cell.angle_beta   90.00
_cell.angle_gamma   90.00
#
_symmetry.space_group_name_H-M   'P 1'
#
loop_
_entity.id
_entity.type
_entity.pdbx_description
1 polymer ?
#
loop_
_entity_poly.entity_id
_entity_poly.type
_entity_poly.pdbx_seq_one_letter_code
_entity_poly.pdbx_strand_id
1 'polypeptide(L)'
;MSVVRATVACMAKIDSWEALVSAVRSGARVKYLHFWGHRPRPDGQVSASCLSQWWPSPFVVDGVSYATAEHWMMAGKARLFGDAEAQRRAIEASSPALAKKVGRLVRGFDEATWERERFG
;
A
#
# COMPACT_ATOMS: atom_id res chain seq x y z
N MET A 1 -16.43 8.08 50.21
CA MET A 1 -15.61 8.36 49.01
C MET A 1 -14.23 7.76 49.22
N SER A 2 -13.73 6.93 48.32
CA SER A 2 -12.38 7.11 47.75
C SER A 2 -11.98 5.92 46.86
N VAL A 3 -12.02 6.20 45.56
CA VAL A 3 -11.05 5.87 44.50
C VAL A 3 -10.74 4.39 44.23
N VAL A 4 -11.48 3.83 43.26
CA VAL A 4 -10.95 2.75 42.41
C VAL A 4 -9.83 3.36 41.56
N ARG A 5 -8.60 2.86 41.71
CA ARG A 5 -7.53 3.14 40.76
C ARG A 5 -7.94 2.60 39.39
N ALA A 6 -8.43 3.48 38.52
CA ALA A 6 -8.49 3.19 37.11
C ALA A 6 -7.04 3.17 36.60
N THR A 7 -6.47 1.97 36.50
CA THR A 7 -5.26 1.76 35.72
C THR A 7 -5.62 2.19 34.31
N VAL A 8 -5.08 3.33 33.85
CA VAL A 8 -5.09 3.65 32.44
C VAL A 8 -4.33 2.49 31.81
N ALA A 9 -5.06 1.55 31.19
CA ALA A 9 -4.46 0.52 30.40
C ALA A 9 -3.55 1.26 29.43
N CYS A 10 -2.23 1.10 29.59
CA CYS A 10 -1.27 1.49 28.57
C CYS A 10 -1.88 0.97 27.27
N MET A 11 -2.30 1.85 26.36
CA MET A 11 -2.82 1.41 25.07
C MET A 11 -1.69 0.58 24.47
N ALA A 12 -1.86 -0.74 24.45
CA ALA A 12 -0.85 -1.64 23.93
C ALA A 12 -0.45 -1.09 22.55
N LYS A 13 0.85 -0.87 22.33
CA LYS A 13 1.34 -0.30 21.10
C LYS A 13 0.88 -1.22 19.95
N ILE A 14 0.10 -0.67 19.03
CA ILE A 14 -0.29 -1.38 17.81
C ILE A 14 0.78 -1.05 16.77
N ASP A 15 1.77 -1.92 16.62
CA ASP A 15 2.87 -1.80 15.66
C ASP A 15 2.97 -2.97 14.68
N SER A 16 2.03 -3.91 14.74
CA SER A 16 1.90 -5.01 13.77
C SER A 16 0.44 -5.26 13.40
N TRP A 17 0.24 -5.96 12.28
CA TRP A 17 -1.08 -6.43 11.85
C TRP A 17 -1.72 -7.34 12.90
N GLU A 18 -0.94 -8.25 13.49
CA GLU A 18 -1.42 -9.17 14.52
C GLU A 18 -1.85 -8.44 15.79
N ALA A 19 -1.08 -7.44 16.23
CA ALA A 19 -1.43 -6.61 17.38
C ALA A 19 -2.73 -5.83 17.13
N LEU A 20 -2.91 -5.28 15.92
CA LEU A 20 -4.15 -4.61 15.53
C LEU A 20 -5.34 -5.57 15.55
N VAL A 21 -5.22 -6.74 14.93
CA VAL A 21 -6.27 -7.76 14.89
C VAL A 21 -6.65 -8.22 16.29
N SER A 22 -5.67 -8.47 17.16
CA SER A 22 -5.90 -8.85 18.55
C SER A 22 -6.66 -7.77 19.32
N ALA A 23 -6.25 -6.50 19.19
CA ALA A 23 -6.91 -5.38 19.86
C ALA A 23 -8.37 -5.20 19.39
N VAL A 24 -8.62 -5.32 18.09
CA VAL A 24 -9.99 -5.25 17.55
C VAL A 24 -10.84 -6.41 18.09
N ARG A 25 -10.30 -7.63 18.09
CA ARG A 25 -11.01 -8.82 18.62
C ARG A 25 -11.28 -8.75 20.12
N SER A 26 -10.42 -8.07 20.89
CA SER A 26 -10.64 -7.84 22.32
C SER A 26 -11.65 -6.72 22.61
N GLY A 27 -12.28 -6.13 21.60
CA GLY A 27 -13.24 -5.04 21.75
C GLY A 27 -12.61 -3.67 21.98
N ALA A 28 -11.31 -3.50 21.74
CA ALA A 28 -10.68 -2.19 21.85
C ALA A 28 -11.24 -1.22 20.80
N ARG A 29 -11.48 0.03 21.21
CA ARG A 29 -11.96 1.07 20.29
C ARG A 29 -10.79 1.61 19.45
N VAL A 30 -10.76 1.21 18.18
CA VAL A 30 -9.78 1.72 17.20
C VAL A 30 -10.36 2.91 16.43
N LYS A 31 -9.56 3.96 16.24
CA LYS A 31 -9.89 5.08 15.36
C LYS A 31 -9.49 4.74 13.93
N TYR A 32 -10.47 4.69 13.02
CA TYR A 32 -10.21 4.46 11.60
C TYR A 32 -10.05 5.78 10.85
N LEU A 33 -9.06 5.85 9.96
CA LEU A 33 -8.94 6.91 8.96
C LEU A 33 -9.40 6.34 7.62
N HIS A 34 -10.61 6.72 7.20
CA HIS A 34 -11.11 6.35 5.89
C HIS A 34 -10.49 7.25 4.82
N PHE A 35 -10.12 6.67 3.69
CA PHE A 35 -9.61 7.39 2.54
C PHE A 35 -10.21 6.83 1.25
N TRP A 36 -10.38 7.71 0.26
CA TRP A 36 -10.89 7.36 -1.06
C TRP A 36 -10.30 8.31 -2.10
N GLY A 37 -10.01 7.76 -3.29
CA GLY A 37 -9.38 8.50 -4.38
C GLY A 37 -7.88 8.74 -4.17
N HIS A 38 -7.27 9.48 -5.10
CA HIS A 38 -5.82 9.69 -5.17
C HIS A 38 -5.43 11.09 -5.67
N ARG A 39 -6.42 11.98 -5.89
CA ARG A 39 -6.17 13.29 -6.46
C ARG A 39 -5.63 14.24 -5.37
N PRO A 40 -4.56 14.99 -5.67
CA PRO A 40 -4.16 16.13 -4.84
C PRO A 40 -5.28 17.15 -4.73
N ARG A 41 -5.32 17.82 -3.57
CA ARG A 41 -6.23 18.95 -3.40
C ARG A 41 -5.73 20.15 -4.21
N PRO A 42 -6.64 20.98 -4.75
CA PRO A 42 -6.24 22.18 -5.48
C PRO A 42 -5.44 23.20 -4.64
N ASP A 43 -5.64 23.19 -3.32
CA ASP A 43 -4.96 24.07 -2.36
C ASP A 43 -3.55 23.61 -1.98
N GLY A 44 -3.06 22.52 -2.58
CA GLY A 44 -1.75 21.94 -2.31
C GLY A 44 -1.65 21.19 -0.98
N GLN A 45 -2.71 21.14 -0.16
CA GLN A 45 -2.68 20.42 1.10
C GLN A 45 -2.76 18.90 0.87
N VAL A 46 -1.96 18.16 1.63
CA VAL A 46 -2.02 16.71 1.65
C VAL A 46 -3.31 16.26 2.34
N SER A 47 -4.02 15.34 1.71
CA SER A 47 -5.23 14.74 2.26
C SER A 47 -5.06 13.23 2.43
N ALA A 48 -5.99 12.56 3.11
CA ALA A 48 -5.94 11.11 3.28
C ALA A 48 -5.88 10.33 1.94
N SER A 49 -6.24 10.94 0.81
CA SER A 49 -6.03 10.36 -0.53
C SER A 49 -4.56 10.07 -0.86
N CYS A 50 -3.60 10.64 -0.13
CA CYS A 50 -2.17 10.32 -0.27
C CYS A 50 -1.82 8.88 0.12
N LEU A 51 -2.70 8.22 0.89
CA LEU A 51 -2.56 6.81 1.25
C LEU A 51 -2.90 5.86 0.08
N SER A 52 -3.40 6.39 -1.04
CA SER A 52 -3.64 5.59 -2.24
C SER A 52 -2.34 5.28 -2.98
N GLN A 53 -2.18 4.04 -3.45
CA GLN A 53 -1.07 3.66 -4.33
C GLN A 53 -1.04 4.42 -5.67
N TRP A 54 -2.15 5.10 -6.01
CA TRP A 54 -2.30 5.91 -7.21
C TRP A 54 -1.95 7.38 -6.98
N TRP A 55 -1.63 7.77 -5.74
CA TRP A 55 -1.20 9.12 -5.43
C TRP A 55 0.15 9.43 -6.11
N PRO A 56 0.30 10.61 -6.75
CA PRO A 56 1.54 11.00 -7.40
C PRO A 56 2.60 11.39 -6.36
N SER A 57 3.41 10.42 -5.94
CA SER A 57 4.57 10.62 -5.07
C SER A 57 5.74 9.84 -5.67
N PRO A 58 6.52 10.44 -6.59
CA PRO A 58 7.64 9.76 -7.22
C PRO A 58 8.72 9.35 -6.22
N PHE A 59 9.32 8.18 -6.42
CA PHE A 59 10.41 7.68 -5.58
C PHE A 59 11.37 6.80 -6.40
N VAL A 60 12.55 6.54 -5.84
CA VAL A 60 13.61 5.74 -6.48
C VAL A 60 13.90 4.51 -5.63
N VAL A 61 13.95 3.34 -6.26
CA VAL A 61 14.40 2.07 -5.64
C VAL A 61 15.45 1.46 -6.56
N ASP A 62 16.63 1.15 -6.02
CA ASP A 62 17.74 0.56 -6.76
C ASP A 62 18.08 1.31 -8.07
N GLY A 63 18.02 2.64 -8.02
CA GLY A 63 18.28 3.51 -9.18
C GLY A 63 17.14 3.60 -10.20
N VAL A 64 16.01 2.91 -9.99
CA VAL A 64 14.83 2.98 -10.87
C VAL A 64 13.81 3.94 -10.28
N SER A 65 13.40 4.94 -11.09
CA SER A 65 12.34 5.88 -10.73
C SER A 65 10.95 5.32 -10.99
N TYR A 66 10.05 5.47 -10.03
CA TYR A 66 8.64 5.08 -10.13
C TYR A 66 7.75 6.28 -9.85
N ALA A 67 6.76 6.52 -10.72
CA ALA A 67 5.85 7.66 -10.57
C ALA A 67 4.85 7.50 -9.41
N THR A 68 4.45 6.26 -9.11
CA THR A 68 3.57 5.92 -7.99
C THR A 68 3.88 4.52 -7.45
N ALA A 69 3.34 4.18 -6.27
CA ALA A 69 3.47 2.84 -5.70
C ALA A 69 2.85 1.75 -6.60
N GLU A 70 1.80 2.07 -7.37
CA GLU A 70 1.24 1.15 -8.38
C GLU A 70 2.26 0.79 -9.47
N HIS A 71 3.06 1.76 -9.96
CA HIS A 71 4.10 1.48 -10.97
C HIS A 71 5.13 0.51 -10.42
N TRP A 72 5.59 0.74 -9.19
CA TRP A 72 6.51 -0.15 -8.50
C TRP A 72 5.93 -1.55 -8.30
N MET A 73 4.68 -1.65 -7.83
CA MET A 73 4.02 -2.95 -7.61
C MET A 73 3.88 -3.75 -8.91
N MET A 74 3.50 -3.12 -10.02
CA MET A 74 3.33 -3.82 -11.30
C MET A 74 4.66 -4.18 -11.96
N ALA A 75 5.69 -3.34 -11.80
CA ALA A 75 7.06 -3.69 -12.22
C ALA A 75 7.65 -4.83 -11.39
N GLY A 76 7.42 -4.83 -10.07
CA GLY A 76 7.80 -5.93 -9.17
C GLY A 76 7.11 -7.23 -9.54
N LYS A 77 5.80 -7.18 -9.82
CA LYS A 77 5.04 -8.32 -10.35
C LYS A 77 5.65 -8.85 -11.65
N ALA A 78 5.92 -7.98 -12.62
CA ALA A 78 6.52 -8.38 -13.89
C ALA A 78 7.90 -9.03 -13.69
N ARG A 79 8.71 -8.50 -12.78
CA ARG A 79 10.02 -9.04 -12.41
C ARG A 79 9.91 -10.45 -11.80
N LEU A 80 8.94 -10.67 -10.91
CA LEU A 80 8.68 -11.97 -10.28
C LEU A 80 8.43 -13.08 -11.32
N PHE A 81 7.71 -12.75 -12.39
CA PHE A 81 7.37 -13.70 -13.46
C PHE A 81 8.33 -13.64 -14.67
N GLY A 82 9.46 -12.93 -14.54
CA GLY A 82 10.47 -12.84 -15.61
C GLY A 82 10.03 -12.07 -16.86
N ASP A 83 8.96 -11.27 -16.78
CA ASP A 83 8.44 -10.50 -17.91
C ASP A 83 9.10 -9.11 -18.01
N ALA A 84 10.32 -9.07 -18.55
CA ALA A 84 11.10 -7.84 -18.69
C ALA A 84 10.42 -6.77 -19.56
N GLU A 85 9.60 -7.17 -20.52
CA GLU A 85 8.83 -6.22 -21.35
C GLU A 85 7.72 -5.55 -20.54
N ALA A 86 6.92 -6.35 -19.81
CA ALA A 86 5.90 -5.80 -18.92
C ALA A 86 6.52 -4.94 -17.82
N GLN A 87 7.70 -5.30 -17.31
CA GLN A 87 8.41 -4.49 -16.33
C GLN A 87 8.72 -3.09 -16.87
N ARG A 88 9.35 -2.98 -18.06
CA ARG A 88 9.65 -1.69 -18.69
C ARG A 88 8.38 -0.88 -18.94
N ARG A 89 7.35 -1.52 -19.51
CA ARG A 89 6.05 -0.87 -19.78
C ARG A 89 5.33 -0.39 -18.52
N ALA A 90 5.48 -1.09 -17.41
CA ALA A 90 4.91 -0.67 -16.13
C ALA A 90 5.65 0.53 -15.54
N ILE A 91 6.98 0.60 -15.71
CA ILE A 91 7.81 1.75 -15.29
C ILE A 91 7.49 2.99 -16.12
N GLU A 92 7.41 2.83 -17.45
CA GLU A 92 7.23 3.91 -18.43
C GLU A 92 5.76 4.35 -18.60
N ALA A 93 4.82 3.68 -17.94
CA ALA A 93 3.41 4.02 -18.01
C ALA A 93 3.16 5.47 -17.57
N SER A 94 2.37 6.22 -18.34
CA SER A 94 2.06 7.62 -18.03
C SER A 94 1.02 7.80 -16.93
N SER A 95 0.43 6.70 -16.42
CA SER A 95 -0.55 6.75 -15.33
C SER A 95 -0.61 5.43 -14.57
N PRO A 96 -1.01 5.45 -13.28
CA PRO A 96 -1.20 4.22 -12.51
C PRO A 96 -2.25 3.29 -13.12
N ALA A 97 -3.25 3.83 -13.83
CA ALA A 97 -4.22 3.01 -14.56
C ALA A 97 -3.57 2.17 -15.67
N LEU A 98 -2.63 2.77 -16.41
CA LEU A 98 -1.88 2.06 -17.46
C LEU A 98 -0.90 1.06 -16.85
N ALA A 99 -0.19 1.42 -15.78
CA ALA A 99 0.69 0.50 -15.06
C ALA A 99 -0.10 -0.74 -14.57
N LYS A 100 -1.28 -0.52 -13.97
CA LYS A 100 -2.19 -1.60 -13.55
C LYS A 100 -2.64 -2.47 -14.70
N LYS A 101 -2.94 -1.87 -15.87
CA LYS A 101 -3.30 -2.62 -17.09
C LYS A 101 -2.14 -3.51 -17.55
N VAL A 102 -0.90 -3.02 -17.48
CA VAL A 102 0.29 -3.83 -17.78
C VAL A 102 0.41 -5.00 -16.80
N GLY A 103 0.24 -4.77 -15.50
CA GLY A 103 0.33 -5.82 -14.48
C GLY A 103 -0.74 -6.92 -14.57
N ARG A 104 -1.88 -6.64 -15.22
CA ARG A 104 -2.90 -7.65 -15.57
C ARG A 104 -2.50 -8.54 -16.74
N LEU A 105 -1.55 -8.09 -17.56
CA LEU A 105 -1.09 -8.75 -18.78
C LEU A 105 0.32 -9.36 -18.62
N VAL A 106 0.85 -9.41 -17.40
CA VAL A 106 2.13 -10.05 -17.10
C VAL A 106 2.07 -11.52 -17.50
N ARG A 107 3.00 -11.94 -18.34
CA ARG A 107 3.09 -13.33 -18.80
C ARG A 107 3.58 -14.24 -17.68
N GLY A 108 3.18 -15.50 -17.74
CA GLY A 108 3.57 -16.50 -16.74
C GLY A 108 2.98 -16.25 -15.35
N PHE A 109 1.96 -15.39 -15.24
CA PHE A 109 1.30 -15.10 -13.97
C PHE A 109 0.72 -16.37 -13.33
N ASP A 110 1.10 -16.58 -12.08
CA ASP A 110 0.55 -17.60 -11.20
C ASP A 110 0.08 -16.93 -9.90
N GLU A 111 -1.20 -17.11 -9.56
CA GLU A 111 -1.81 -16.43 -8.41
C GLU A 111 -1.18 -16.91 -7.09
N ALA A 112 -0.90 -18.20 -6.94
CA ALA A 112 -0.34 -18.74 -5.71
C ALA A 112 1.07 -18.19 -5.44
N THR A 113 1.89 -18.08 -6.49
CA THR A 113 3.20 -17.43 -6.43
C THR A 113 3.06 -15.96 -6.10
N TRP A 114 2.10 -15.26 -6.71
CA TRP A 114 1.88 -13.85 -6.41
C TRP A 114 1.42 -13.61 -4.97
N GLU A 115 0.48 -14.40 -4.45
CA GLU A 115 -0.04 -14.27 -3.09
C GLU A 115 1.07 -14.42 -2.03
N ARG A 116 2.00 -15.34 -2.27
CA ARG A 116 3.13 -15.60 -1.38
C ARG A 116 4.15 -14.45 -1.35
N GLU A 117 4.43 -13.85 -2.50
CA GLU A 117 5.59 -12.95 -2.67
C GLU A 117 5.21 -11.45 -2.64
N ARG A 118 3.93 -11.10 -2.84
CA ARG A 118 3.50 -9.69 -3.03
C ARG A 118 3.65 -8.78 -1.81
N PHE A 119 3.95 -9.34 -0.64
CA PHE A 119 4.12 -8.60 0.61
C PHE A 119 5.57 -8.59 1.13
N GLY A 120 6.49 -9.32 0.49
CA GLY A 120 7.86 -9.55 0.95
C GLY A 120 7.99 -10.81 1.79
#